data_AF-A0A935U1W6-F1
#
_entry.id   AF-A0A935U1W6-F1
#
_cell.length_a   1.000
_cell.length_b   1.000
_cell.length_c   1.000
_cell.angle_alpha   90.00
_cell.angle_beta   90.00
_cell.angle_gamma   90.00
#
_symmetry.space_group_name_H-M   'P 1'
#
loop_
_entity.id
_entity.type
_entity.pdbx_description
1 polymer ?
#
loop_
_entity_poly.entity_id
_entity_poly.type
_entity_poly.pdbx_seq_one_letter_code
_entity_poly.pdbx_strand_id
1 'polypeptide(L)'
;MSDFEKGLILGLLIGEGHFGGDGKQAHITLRMHARHETLLRWIFDRVPGSKIYGPYHHGGRHYFQWMCRGESLKKNLIPLLLSTPHQSLDPHSFARFMDMLTQYKTFHSSEKIASIASGPSEEKNKN
;
A
#
# COMPACT_ATOMS: atom_id res chain seq x y z
N MET A 1 10.64 10.62 -1.88
CA MET A 1 10.67 9.54 -2.88
C MET A 1 10.39 10.13 -4.24
N SER A 2 11.18 9.73 -5.24
CA SER A 2 10.95 9.97 -6.67
C SER A 2 9.71 9.24 -7.18
N ASP A 3 9.21 9.60 -8.35
CA ASP A 3 8.02 8.96 -8.92
C ASP A 3 8.26 7.51 -9.34
N PHE A 4 9.49 7.18 -9.77
CA PHE A 4 9.88 5.79 -9.99
C PHE A 4 9.76 4.97 -8.69
N GLU A 5 10.24 5.50 -7.57
CA GLU A 5 10.20 4.79 -6.29
C GLU A 5 8.75 4.56 -5.82
N LYS A 6 7.90 5.58 -5.93
CA LYS A 6 6.47 5.47 -5.61
C LYS A 6 5.78 4.45 -6.53
N GLY A 7 6.05 4.52 -7.83
CA GLY A 7 5.47 3.62 -8.83
C GLY A 7 5.89 2.17 -8.62
N LEU A 8 7.16 1.92 -8.31
CA LEU A 8 7.65 0.56 -7.99
C LEU A 8 6.99 0.01 -6.72
N ILE A 9 6.91 0.80 -5.65
CA ILE A 9 6.24 0.38 -4.41
C ILE A 9 4.76 0.09 -4.67
N LEU A 10 4.06 0.97 -5.38
CA LEU A 10 2.67 0.75 -5.76
C LEU A 10 2.51 -0.54 -6.57
N GLY A 11 3.30 -0.73 -7.63
CA GLY A 11 3.22 -1.90 -8.51
C GLY A 11 3.43 -3.22 -7.74
N LEU A 12 4.37 -3.24 -6.80
CA LEU A 12 4.60 -4.42 -5.94
C LEU A 12 3.41 -4.68 -5.02
N LEU A 13 2.78 -3.64 -4.48
CA LEU A 13 1.61 -3.80 -3.61
C LEU A 13 0.34 -4.17 -4.37
N ILE A 14 0.21 -3.75 -5.63
CA ILE A 14 -0.85 -4.22 -6.53
C ILE A 14 -0.71 -5.73 -6.78
N GLY A 15 0.50 -6.19 -7.12
CA GLY A 15 0.72 -7.60 -7.48
C GLY A 15 0.77 -8.57 -6.30
N GLU A 16 1.43 -8.19 -5.20
CA GLU A 16 1.81 -9.10 -4.12
C GLU A 16 1.45 -8.56 -2.72
N GLY A 17 0.82 -7.38 -2.67
CA GLY A 17 0.42 -6.73 -1.43
C GLY A 17 -0.89 -7.30 -0.88
N HIS A 18 -1.04 -7.17 0.44
CA HIS A 18 -2.29 -7.44 1.14
C HIS A 18 -2.65 -6.23 2.00
N PHE A 19 -3.84 -5.68 1.74
CA PHE A 19 -4.45 -4.57 2.47
C PHE A 19 -5.45 -5.13 3.48
N GLY A 20 -5.20 -4.98 4.77
CA GLY A 20 -6.05 -5.59 5.79
C GLY A 20 -5.65 -5.18 7.21
N GLY A 21 -5.74 -6.11 8.15
CA GLY A 21 -5.35 -5.85 9.53
C GLY A 21 -5.41 -7.12 10.38
N ASP A 22 -5.04 -6.96 11.65
CA ASP A 22 -5.00 -8.05 12.64
C ASP A 22 -6.26 -8.11 13.53
N GLY A 23 -7.35 -7.46 13.09
CA GLY A 23 -8.58 -7.28 13.87
C GLY A 23 -8.52 -6.16 14.91
N LYS A 24 -7.32 -5.60 15.19
CA LYS A 24 -7.14 -4.44 16.08
C LYS A 24 -6.72 -3.19 15.32
N GLN A 25 -5.85 -3.32 14.34
CA GLN A 25 -5.33 -2.21 13.55
C GLN A 25 -5.09 -2.60 12.09
N ALA A 26 -5.07 -1.60 11.21
CA ALA A 26 -4.70 -1.78 9.83
C ALA A 26 -3.22 -2.16 9.68
N HIS A 27 -2.94 -3.00 8.69
CA HIS A 27 -1.61 -3.26 8.17
C HIS A 27 -1.64 -3.36 6.64
N ILE A 28 -0.48 -3.14 6.03
CA ILE A 28 -0.21 -3.58 4.67
C ILE A 28 0.98 -4.53 4.74
N THR A 29 0.86 -5.69 4.11
CA THR A 29 1.94 -6.68 4.05
C THR A 29 2.31 -7.02 2.62
N LEU A 30 3.59 -7.31 2.39
CA LEU A 30 4.15 -7.81 1.14
C LEU A 30 4.95 -9.07 1.46
N ARG A 31 4.61 -10.20 0.84
CA ARG A 31 5.35 -11.46 1.00
C ARG A 31 6.08 -11.76 -0.29
N MET A 32 7.38 -12.02 -0.22
CA MET A 32 8.16 -12.41 -1.40
C MET A 32 9.10 -13.56 -1.05
N HIS A 33 9.38 -14.41 -2.05
CA HIS A 33 10.38 -15.46 -1.91
C HIS A 33 11.73 -14.89 -1.42
N ALA A 34 12.47 -15.63 -0.61
CA ALA A 34 13.69 -15.17 0.05
C ALA A 34 14.76 -14.61 -0.92
N ARG A 35 14.77 -15.06 -2.17
CA ARG A 35 15.61 -14.54 -3.26
C ARG A 35 15.43 -13.04 -3.55
N HIS A 36 14.33 -12.43 -3.11
CA HIS A 36 14.03 -11.02 -3.30
C HIS A 36 14.39 -10.16 -2.07
N GLU A 37 15.25 -10.65 -1.18
CA GLU A 37 15.67 -9.93 0.04
C GLU A 37 16.18 -8.52 -0.27
N THR A 38 17.02 -8.34 -1.30
CA THR A 38 17.55 -7.04 -1.70
C THR A 38 16.44 -6.03 -2.00
N LEU A 39 15.39 -6.47 -2.71
CA LEU A 39 14.24 -5.61 -3.02
C LEU A 39 13.44 -5.28 -1.76
N LEU A 40 13.21 -6.25 -0.87
CA LEU A 40 12.49 -6.00 0.38
C LEU A 40 13.26 -5.03 1.30
N ARG A 41 14.59 -5.15 1.39
CA ARG A 41 15.43 -4.19 2.12
C ARG A 41 15.35 -2.80 1.50
N TRP A 42 15.38 -2.71 0.17
CA TRP A 42 15.22 -1.44 -0.55
C TRP A 42 13.88 -0.75 -0.23
N ILE A 43 12.78 -1.51 -0.08
CA ILE A 43 11.46 -0.98 0.34
C ILE A 43 11.50 -0.57 1.81
N PHE A 44 12.09 -1.39 2.68
CA PHE A 44 12.21 -1.11 4.10
C PHE A 44 12.92 0.23 4.37
N ASP A 45 14.01 0.50 3.65
CA ASP A 45 14.76 1.76 3.78
C ASP A 45 13.93 2.98 3.33
N ARG A 46 12.94 2.78 2.46
CA ARG A 46 12.07 3.84 1.92
C ARG A 46 10.79 4.06 2.68
N VAL A 47 10.35 3.10 3.49
CA VAL A 47 9.13 3.22 4.29
C VAL A 47 9.49 3.17 5.77
N PRO A 48 9.83 4.32 6.38
CA PRO A 48 10.33 4.38 7.75
C PRO A 48 9.35 3.75 8.74
N GLY A 49 9.87 2.93 9.64
CA GLY A 49 9.07 2.27 10.68
C GLY A 49 8.34 1.00 10.23
N SER A 50 8.46 0.61 8.95
CA SER A 50 8.06 -0.73 8.49
C SER A 50 8.96 -1.81 9.10
N LYS A 51 8.61 -3.09 8.90
CA LYS A 51 9.34 -4.25 9.43
C LYS A 51 9.49 -5.32 8.36
N ILE A 52 10.62 -6.02 8.36
CA ILE A 52 10.83 -7.27 7.63
C ILE A 52 10.88 -8.41 8.65
N TYR A 53 10.16 -9.48 8.36
CA TYR A 53 10.16 -10.71 9.15
C TYR A 53 10.57 -11.90 8.29
N GLY A 54 11.18 -12.90 8.92
CA GLY A 54 11.67 -14.11 8.28
C GLY A 54 13.20 -14.14 8.13
N PRO A 55 13.73 -14.99 7.24
CA PRO A 55 12.96 -15.80 6.30
C PRO A 55 12.19 -16.92 7.00
N TYR A 56 10.98 -17.19 6.52
CA TYR A 56 10.12 -18.27 6.99
C TYR A 56 10.16 -19.45 6.03
N HIS A 57 10.08 -20.66 6.58
CA HIS A 57 9.88 -21.90 5.85
C HIS A 57 8.54 -22.51 6.26
N HIS A 58 7.54 -22.48 5.37
CA HIS A 58 6.21 -23.00 5.68
C HIS A 58 5.49 -23.46 4.40
N GLY A 59 4.94 -24.68 4.42
CA GLY A 59 4.15 -25.23 3.30
C GLY A 59 4.92 -25.28 1.98
N GLY A 60 6.22 -25.59 2.02
CA GLY A 60 7.10 -25.61 0.85
C GLY A 60 7.52 -24.23 0.33
N ARG A 61 7.15 -23.13 1.03
CA ARG A 61 7.54 -21.76 0.66
C ARG A 61 8.68 -21.26 1.55
N HIS A 62 9.64 -20.59 0.93
CA HIS A 62 10.74 -19.88 1.60
C HIS A 62 10.61 -18.38 1.32
N TYR A 63 10.18 -17.59 2.31
CA TYR A 63 9.77 -16.20 2.05
C TYR A 63 10.07 -15.25 3.22
N PHE A 64 10.24 -13.98 2.89
CA PHE A 64 10.18 -12.88 3.85
C PHE A 64 8.79 -12.23 3.81
N GLN A 65 8.40 -11.60 4.92
CA GLN A 65 7.23 -10.74 4.98
C GLN A 65 7.66 -9.33 5.39
N TRP A 66 7.47 -8.37 4.49
CA TRP A 66 7.49 -6.96 4.83
C TRP A 66 6.11 -6.52 5.31
N MET A 67 6.06 -5.63 6.31
CA MET A 67 4.83 -5.16 6.94
C MET A 67 4.97 -3.68 7.32
N CYS A 68 3.93 -2.91 7.04
CA CYS A 68 3.75 -1.55 7.52
C CYS A 68 2.43 -1.45 8.29
N ARG A 69 2.46 -0.94 9.52
CA ARG A 69 1.29 -0.84 10.41
C ARG A 69 1.42 0.35 11.37
N GLY A 70 0.33 0.66 12.09
CA GLY A 70 0.33 1.71 13.12
C GLY A 70 0.72 3.09 12.57
N GLU A 71 1.53 3.84 13.31
CA GLU A 71 1.95 5.19 12.93
C GLU A 71 2.73 5.24 11.61
N SER A 72 3.58 4.24 11.35
CA SER A 72 4.33 4.15 10.08
C SER A 72 3.37 4.05 8.89
N LEU A 73 2.31 3.24 9.00
CA LEU A 73 1.30 3.12 7.96
C LEU A 73 0.55 4.44 7.74
N LYS A 74 0.10 5.08 8.82
CA LYS A 74 -0.67 6.33 8.78
C LYS A 74 0.12 7.51 8.22
N LYS A 75 1.38 7.67 8.66
CA LYS A 75 2.19 8.85 8.33
C LYS A 75 2.99 8.71 7.05
N ASN A 76 3.34 7.48 6.65
CA ASN A 76 4.26 7.27 5.54
C ASN A 76 3.57 6.60 4.36
N LEU A 77 3.03 5.39 4.55
CA LEU A 77 2.59 4.57 3.42
C LEU A 77 1.23 4.99 2.86
N ILE A 78 0.25 5.31 3.72
CA ILE A 78 -1.07 5.76 3.24
C ILE A 78 -0.97 7.05 2.41
N PRO A 79 -0.29 8.12 2.87
CA PRO A 79 -0.12 9.34 2.08
C PRO A 79 0.62 9.08 0.77
N LEU A 80 1.60 8.17 0.76
CA LEU A 80 2.29 7.77 -0.46
C LEU A 80 1.30 7.17 -1.46
N LEU A 81 0.52 6.16 -1.07
CA LEU A 81 -0.42 5.48 -1.98
C LEU A 81 -1.51 6.42 -2.49
N LEU A 82 -2.04 7.30 -1.63
CA LEU A 82 -3.02 8.32 -2.02
C LEU A 82 -2.45 9.36 -3.00
N SER A 83 -1.13 9.50 -3.09
CA SER A 83 -0.47 10.39 -4.06
C SER A 83 -0.19 9.74 -5.41
N THR A 84 -0.56 8.47 -5.59
CA THR A 84 -0.32 7.70 -6.82
C THR A 84 -1.60 7.50 -7.63
N PRO A 85 -1.52 7.20 -8.94
CA PRO A 85 -2.69 6.88 -9.77
C PRO A 85 -3.26 5.47 -9.49
N HIS A 86 -3.23 4.99 -8.24
CA HIS A 86 -3.63 3.63 -7.84
C HIS A 86 -5.04 3.28 -8.32
N GLN A 87 -6.03 4.15 -8.09
CA GLN A 87 -7.41 3.94 -8.50
C GLN A 87 -7.57 3.72 -10.01
N SER A 88 -6.88 4.50 -10.84
CA SER A 88 -6.95 4.38 -12.30
C SER A 88 -6.14 3.19 -12.83
N LEU A 89 -5.07 2.80 -12.13
CA LEU A 89 -4.20 1.70 -12.56
C LEU A 89 -4.77 0.32 -12.22
N ASP A 90 -5.29 0.17 -11.00
CA ASP A 90 -5.94 -1.07 -10.57
C ASP A 90 -7.08 -0.78 -9.58
N PRO A 91 -8.31 -0.58 -10.09
CA PRO A 91 -9.48 -0.32 -9.26
C PRO A 91 -9.74 -1.41 -8.21
N HIS A 92 -9.38 -2.67 -8.49
CA HIS A 92 -9.63 -3.79 -7.59
C HIS A 92 -8.79 -3.69 -6.31
N SER A 93 -7.46 -3.60 -6.41
CA SER A 93 -6.64 -3.42 -5.20
C SER A 93 -6.84 -2.06 -4.54
N PHE A 94 -7.21 -1.02 -5.30
CA PHE A 94 -7.58 0.27 -4.71
C PHE A 94 -8.82 0.15 -3.84
N ALA A 95 -9.86 -0.57 -4.27
CA ALA A 95 -11.04 -0.83 -3.44
C ALA A 95 -10.66 -1.55 -2.13
N ARG A 96 -9.80 -2.56 -2.18
CA ARG A 96 -9.28 -3.25 -0.98
C ARG A 96 -8.51 -2.33 -0.05
N PHE A 97 -7.71 -1.43 -0.61
CA PHE A 97 -7.03 -0.38 0.16
C PHE A 97 -8.04 0.54 0.87
N MET A 98 -9.06 1.03 0.16
CA MET A 98 -10.10 1.88 0.73
C MET A 98 -10.96 1.16 1.79
N ASP A 99 -11.27 -0.11 1.57
CA ASP A 99 -11.98 -0.95 2.54
C ASP A 99 -11.19 -1.06 3.85
N MET A 100 -9.88 -1.31 3.76
CA MET A 100 -9.00 -1.33 4.93
C MET A 100 -9.00 0.02 5.67
N LEU A 101 -8.89 1.14 4.95
CA LEU A 101 -8.93 2.47 5.57
C LEU A 101 -10.24 2.70 6.32
N THR A 102 -11.35 2.32 5.71
CA THR A 102 -12.71 2.46 6.25
C THR A 102 -12.89 1.58 7.49
N GLN A 103 -12.57 0.29 7.38
CA GLN A 103 -12.73 -0.70 8.44
C GLN A 103 -11.98 -0.30 9.71
N TYR A 104 -10.75 0.19 9.57
CA TYR A 104 -9.88 0.50 10.71
C TYR A 104 -9.85 1.99 11.07
N LYS A 105 -10.70 2.82 10.44
CA LYS A 105 -10.74 4.29 10.67
C LYS A 105 -9.35 4.92 10.56
N THR A 106 -8.54 4.40 9.63
CA THR A 106 -7.10 4.72 9.54
C THR A 106 -6.86 6.06 8.84
N PHE A 107 -7.89 6.59 8.19
CA PHE A 107 -7.87 7.90 7.55
C PHE A 107 -9.14 8.67 7.92
N HIS A 108 -8.96 9.84 8.53
CA HIS A 108 -10.03 10.80 8.82
C HIS A 108 -9.71 12.09 8.07
N SER A 109 -10.13 12.13 6.82
CA SER A 109 -10.25 13.38 6.08
C SER A 109 -11.52 13.24 5.26
N SER A 110 -12.61 13.70 5.86
CA SER A 110 -13.93 13.85 5.24
C SER A 110 -13.88 14.67 3.95
N GLU A 111 -12.85 15.51 3.78
CA GLU A 111 -12.70 16.37 2.60
C GLU A 111 -11.92 15.72 1.45
N LYS A 112 -10.97 14.81 1.71
CA LYS A 112 -10.08 14.26 0.68
C LYS A 112 -10.51 12.91 0.13
N ILE A 113 -11.22 12.09 0.91
CA ILE A 113 -11.80 10.82 0.41
C ILE A 113 -12.87 11.10 -0.66
N ALA A 114 -13.70 12.13 -0.45
CA ALA A 114 -14.77 12.50 -1.38
C ALA A 114 -14.22 12.96 -2.74
N SER A 115 -13.10 13.69 -2.76
CA SER A 115 -12.48 14.15 -4.02
C SER A 115 -11.71 13.05 -4.76
N ILE A 116 -11.21 12.04 -4.05
CA ILE A 116 -10.50 10.90 -4.66
C ILE A 116 -11.53 9.87 -5.18
N ALA A 117 -12.60 9.61 -4.43
CA ALA A 117 -13.64 8.64 -4.82
C ALA A 117 -14.51 9.10 -6.00
N SER A 118 -14.59 10.41 -6.28
CA SER A 118 -15.43 10.97 -7.36
C SER A 118 -14.81 10.90 -8.76
N GLY A 119 -13.54 10.47 -8.89
CA GLY A 119 -12.83 10.44 -10.17
C GLY A 119 -12.61 11.86 -10.75
N PRO A 120 -11.74 12.02 -11.77
CA PRO A 120 -11.69 13.28 -12.49
C PRO A 120 -13.04 13.46 -13.20
N SER A 121 -13.78 14.50 -12.82
CA SER A 121 -14.91 14.98 -13.62
C SER A 121 -14.41 15.23 -15.03
N GLU A 122 -14.96 14.50 -16.00
CA GLU A 122 -14.77 14.79 -17.43
C GLU A 122 -15.14 16.26 -17.67
N GLU A 123 -14.13 17.11 -17.72
CA GLU A 123 -14.24 18.45 -18.28
C GLU A 123 -14.52 18.22 -19.76
N LYS A 124 -15.82 18.26 -20.09
CA LYS A 124 -16.30 18.37 -21.45
C LYS A 124 -15.61 19.58 -22.07
N ASN A 125 -14.61 19.32 -22.91
CA ASN A 125 -14.09 20.28 -23.86
C ASN A 125 -15.26 20.79 -24.69
N LYS A 126 -15.76 21.97 -24.30
CA LYS A 126 -16.54 22.84 -25.16
C LYS A 126 -15.64 24.01 -25.52
N ASN A 127 -15.49 24.14 -26.84
CA ASN A 127 -14.90 25.23 -27.63
C ASN A 127 -13.41 25.08 -27.93
#